data_AF-A0A109JSC7-F1
#
_entry.id   AF-A0A109JSC7-F1
#
_cell.length_a   1.000
_cell.length_b   1.000
_cell.length_c   1.000
_cell.angle_alpha   90.00
_cell.angle_beta   90.00
_cell.angle_gamma   90.00
#
_symmetry.space_group_name_H-M   'P 1'
#
loop_
_entity.id
_entity.type
_entity.pdbx_description
1 polymer ?
#
loop_
_entity_poly.entity_id
_entity_poly.type
_entity_poly.pdbx_seq_one_letter_code
_entity_poly.pdbx_strand_id
1 'polypeptide(L)'
;MTPPRFDLAIAEACKVAQVPYEDFISTVMAGSYPCLPGAAPGSSRRFDETDLLALYIYGRLRAFGFGALRAGEYACRAHAVLTAQPQARSVSIALTPDGGKRVVVEQASLPSAAAMLAEQIQFDIGAIRQSPKQQSVQGSAAAPA
;
A
#
# COMPACT_ATOMS: atom_id res chain seq x y z
N MET A 1 -2.13 -25.23 2.36
CA MET A 1 -2.58 -24.12 3.23
C MET A 1 -3.26 -23.09 2.35
N THR A 2 -4.59 -23.00 2.41
CA THR A 2 -5.35 -21.96 1.72
C THR A 2 -5.01 -20.63 2.38
N PRO A 3 -4.53 -19.59 1.65
CA PRO A 3 -4.29 -18.29 2.26
C PRO A 3 -5.58 -17.77 2.90
N PRO A 4 -5.51 -17.08 4.05
CA PRO A 4 -6.68 -16.44 4.63
C PRO A 4 -7.31 -15.51 3.59
N ARG A 5 -8.60 -15.72 3.30
CA ARG A 5 -9.36 -14.81 2.43
C ARG A 5 -9.61 -13.52 3.19
N PHE A 6 -8.74 -12.54 2.98
CA PHE A 6 -9.03 -11.17 3.35
C PHE A 6 -9.95 -10.62 2.26
N ASP A 7 -11.26 -10.65 2.46
CA ASP A 7 -12.23 -10.05 1.54
C ASP A 7 -12.87 -8.85 2.21
N LEU A 8 -12.17 -7.71 2.20
CA LEU A 8 -12.62 -6.51 2.89
C LEU A 8 -13.41 -5.58 1.97
N ALA A 9 -14.48 -4.97 2.50
CA ALA A 9 -15.12 -3.84 1.85
C ALA A 9 -14.20 -2.61 1.90
N ILE A 10 -14.33 -1.71 0.93
CA ILE A 10 -13.45 -0.55 0.74
C ILE A 10 -13.24 0.30 2.02
N ALA A 11 -14.29 0.51 2.83
CA ALA A 11 -14.20 1.29 4.06
C ALA A 11 -13.33 0.60 5.12
N GLU A 12 -13.48 -0.71 5.28
CA GLU A 12 -12.67 -1.50 6.21
C GLU A 12 -11.23 -1.64 5.70
N ALA A 13 -11.04 -1.80 4.39
CA ALA A 13 -9.73 -1.80 3.76
C ALA A 13 -8.97 -0.48 4.02
N CYS A 14 -9.63 0.66 3.87
CA CYS A 14 -9.04 1.98 4.17
C CYS A 14 -8.66 2.10 5.65
N LYS A 15 -9.51 1.61 6.56
CA LYS A 15 -9.23 1.62 8.00
C LYS A 15 -8.01 0.77 8.34
N VAL A 16 -7.93 -0.45 7.81
CA VAL A 16 -6.78 -1.36 8.01
C VAL A 16 -5.50 -0.75 7.45
N ALA A 17 -5.58 -0.09 6.29
CA ALA A 17 -4.46 0.58 5.65
C ALA A 17 -4.15 1.98 6.21
N GLN A 18 -4.91 2.46 7.20
CA GLN A 18 -4.81 3.81 7.78
C GLN A 18 -4.90 4.94 6.73
N VAL A 19 -5.76 4.76 5.74
CA VAL A 19 -6.02 5.73 4.68
C VAL A 19 -7.33 6.47 4.97
N PRO A 20 -7.39 7.81 4.89
CA PRO A 20 -8.65 8.54 4.98
C PRO A 20 -9.58 8.14 3.84
N TYR A 21 -10.75 7.59 4.18
CA TYR A 21 -11.68 7.03 3.20
C TYR A 21 -12.11 8.04 2.14
N GLU A 22 -12.49 9.26 2.55
CA GLU A 22 -12.96 10.30 1.64
C GLU A 22 -11.88 10.73 0.62
N ASP A 23 -10.65 10.93 1.08
CA ASP A 23 -9.51 11.25 0.22
C ASP A 23 -9.22 10.13 -0.78
N PHE A 24 -9.35 8.88 -0.35
CA PHE A 24 -9.14 7.73 -1.22
C PHE A 24 -10.22 7.62 -2.29
N ILE A 25 -11.50 7.79 -1.93
CA ILE A 25 -12.59 7.82 -2.90
C ILE A 25 -12.41 8.97 -3.90
N SER A 26 -12.03 10.16 -3.44
CA SER A 26 -11.73 11.28 -4.34
C SER A 26 -10.61 10.94 -5.34
N THR A 27 -9.54 10.30 -4.86
CA THR A 27 -8.42 9.83 -5.70
C THR A 27 -8.87 8.78 -6.72
N VAL A 28 -9.73 7.84 -6.31
CA VAL A 28 -10.32 6.83 -7.20
C VAL A 28 -11.18 7.47 -8.28
N MET A 29 -12.05 8.41 -7.91
CA MET A 29 -12.94 9.11 -8.85
C MET A 29 -12.15 9.97 -9.83
N ALA A 30 -11.00 10.50 -9.41
CA ALA A 30 -10.05 11.19 -10.28
C ALA A 30 -9.23 10.24 -11.19
N GLY A 31 -9.49 8.93 -11.17
CA GLY A 31 -8.77 7.94 -11.98
C GLY A 31 -7.32 7.71 -11.57
N SER A 32 -6.92 8.22 -10.40
CA SER A 32 -5.53 8.21 -9.92
C SER A 32 -5.14 6.93 -9.18
N TYR A 33 -6.04 5.94 -9.11
CA TYR A 33 -5.79 4.64 -8.48
C TYR A 33 -6.32 3.50 -9.40
N PRO A 34 -5.61 3.16 -10.50
CA PRO A 34 -6.10 2.23 -11.51
C PRO A 34 -6.11 0.75 -11.08
N CYS A 35 -5.37 0.39 -10.04
CA CYS A 35 -5.32 -0.96 -9.48
C CYS A 35 -6.49 -1.26 -8.53
N LEU A 36 -7.60 -0.53 -8.65
CA LEU A 36 -8.75 -0.74 -7.80
C LEU A 36 -9.45 -2.07 -8.17
N PRO A 37 -9.66 -3.02 -7.23
CA PRO A 37 -10.14 -4.36 -7.55
C PRO A 37 -11.55 -4.36 -8.10
N GLY A 38 -11.86 -5.07 -9.18
CA GLY A 38 -13.17 -5.02 -9.84
C GLY A 38 -14.37 -5.29 -8.90
N ALA A 39 -15.55 -4.77 -9.25
CA ALA A 39 -16.80 -5.11 -8.57
C ALA A 39 -17.82 -5.58 -9.60
N ALA A 40 -18.46 -6.73 -9.35
CA ALA A 40 -19.59 -7.18 -10.16
C ALA A 40 -20.81 -6.27 -9.93
N PRO A 41 -21.67 -6.05 -10.94
CA PRO A 41 -22.92 -5.32 -10.76
C PRO A 41 -23.75 -5.89 -9.60
N GLY A 42 -24.19 -5.03 -8.68
CA GLY A 42 -24.96 -5.45 -7.50
C GLY A 42 -24.12 -6.05 -6.36
N SER A 43 -22.79 -6.12 -6.49
CA SER A 43 -21.90 -6.59 -5.44
C SER A 43 -21.00 -5.49 -4.89
N SER A 44 -20.64 -5.62 -3.62
CA SER A 44 -19.63 -4.76 -2.99
C SER A 44 -18.24 -5.15 -3.47
N ARG A 45 -17.44 -4.14 -3.83
CA ARG A 45 -16.01 -4.30 -4.14
C ARG A 45 -15.29 -4.97 -2.95
N ARG A 46 -14.53 -6.03 -3.22
CA ARG A 46 -13.71 -6.74 -2.23
C ARG A 46 -12.24 -6.50 -2.50
N PHE A 47 -11.48 -6.29 -1.43
CA PHE A 47 -10.04 -6.09 -1.44
C PHE A 47 -9.38 -7.34 -0.89
N ASP A 48 -8.47 -7.92 -1.67
CA ASP A 48 -7.62 -9.03 -1.27
C ASP A 48 -6.36 -8.57 -0.53
N GLU A 49 -5.50 -9.52 -0.13
CA GLU A 49 -4.25 -9.21 0.57
C GLU A 49 -3.32 -8.28 -0.23
N THR A 50 -3.22 -8.47 -1.54
CA THR A 50 -2.37 -7.68 -2.43
C THR A 50 -2.94 -6.27 -2.60
N ASP A 51 -4.27 -6.16 -2.71
CA ASP A 51 -4.97 -4.88 -2.72
C ASP A 51 -4.73 -4.09 -1.43
N LEU A 52 -4.76 -4.77 -0.28
CA LEU A 52 -4.49 -4.16 1.03
C LEU A 52 -3.05 -3.70 1.16
N LEU A 53 -2.08 -4.48 0.67
CA LEU A 53 -0.67 -4.07 0.63
C LEU A 53 -0.47 -2.83 -0.24
N ALA A 54 -1.08 -2.79 -1.42
CA ALA A 54 -1.02 -1.62 -2.29
C ALA A 54 -1.66 -0.39 -1.64
N LEU A 55 -2.81 -0.55 -0.99
CA LEU A 55 -3.51 0.52 -0.29
C LEU A 55 -2.70 1.04 0.92
N TYR A 56 -2.02 0.15 1.64
CA TYR A 56 -1.11 0.53 2.72
C TYR A 56 0.08 1.35 2.20
N ILE A 57 0.72 0.90 1.11
CA ILE A 57 1.81 1.63 0.46
C ILE A 57 1.32 3.03 0.03
N TYR A 58 0.12 3.14 -0.54
CA TYR A 58 -0.49 4.42 -0.87
C TYR A 58 -0.62 5.34 0.34
N GLY A 59 -1.17 4.84 1.46
CA GLY A 59 -1.31 5.61 2.70
C GLY A 59 0.02 6.13 3.24
N ARG A 60 1.04 5.27 3.24
CA ARG A 60 2.40 5.66 3.69
C ARG A 60 3.03 6.71 2.78
N LEU A 61 2.86 6.60 1.46
CA LEU A 61 3.33 7.61 0.52
C LEU A 61 2.63 8.96 0.74
N ARG A 62 1.31 8.97 0.99
CA ARG A 62 0.59 10.19 1.37
C ARG A 62 1.14 10.80 2.65
N ALA A 63 1.43 9.98 3.67
CA ALA A 63 2.02 10.43 4.93
C ALA A 63 3.44 10.99 4.76
N PHE A 64 4.21 10.50 3.78
CA PHE A 64 5.50 11.07 3.39
C PHE A 64 5.39 12.34 2.52
N GLY A 65 4.18 12.85 2.28
CA GLY A 65 3.95 14.10 1.55
C GLY A 65 3.80 13.94 0.03
N PHE A 66 3.68 12.71 -0.48
CA PHE A 66 3.41 12.51 -1.91
C PHE A 66 1.99 12.95 -2.26
N GLY A 67 1.84 13.65 -3.39
CA GLY A 67 0.52 13.95 -3.94
C GLY A 67 -0.27 12.70 -4.35
N ALA A 68 -1.60 12.78 -4.30
CA ALA A 68 -2.54 11.67 -4.54
C ALA A 68 -2.23 10.85 -5.80
N LEU A 69 -2.06 11.54 -6.93
CA LEU A 69 -1.81 10.92 -8.24
C LEU A 69 -0.51 10.12 -8.26
N ARG A 70 0.56 10.69 -7.70
CA ARG A 70 1.87 10.02 -7.63
C ARG A 70 1.84 8.83 -6.68
N ALA A 71 1.22 9.00 -5.50
CA ALA A 71 1.09 7.92 -4.53
C ALA A 71 0.29 6.75 -5.11
N GLY A 72 -0.80 7.02 -5.83
CA GLY A 72 -1.62 6.01 -6.47
C GLY A 72 -0.90 5.26 -7.59
N GLU A 73 -0.16 5.98 -8.45
CA GLU A 73 0.65 5.35 -9.50
C GLU A 73 1.70 4.38 -8.90
N TYR A 74 2.42 4.79 -7.85
CA TYR A 74 3.42 3.93 -7.22
C TYR A 74 2.80 2.74 -6.49
N ALA A 75 1.69 2.95 -5.79
CA ALA A 75 0.95 1.86 -5.17
C ALA A 75 0.50 0.82 -6.19
N CYS A 76 0.01 1.26 -7.36
CA CYS A 76 -0.42 0.34 -8.41
C CYS A 76 0.74 -0.36 -9.14
N ARG A 77 1.91 0.28 -9.26
CA ARG A 77 3.12 -0.41 -9.72
C ARG A 77 3.57 -1.47 -8.71
N ALA A 78 3.54 -1.16 -7.41
CA ALA A 78 3.82 -2.14 -6.36
C ALA A 78 2.82 -3.30 -6.39
N HIS A 79 1.52 -3.01 -6.56
CA HIS A 79 0.48 -4.01 -6.76
C HIS A 79 0.82 -4.97 -7.91
N ALA A 80 1.11 -4.43 -9.11
CA ALA A 80 1.43 -5.25 -10.27
C ALA A 80 2.63 -6.19 -10.02
N VAL A 81 3.66 -5.71 -9.30
CA VAL A 81 4.81 -6.56 -8.96
C VAL A 81 4.45 -7.60 -7.92
N LEU A 82 3.68 -7.26 -6.89
CA LEU A 82 3.26 -8.19 -5.85
C LEU A 82 2.32 -9.28 -6.41
N THR A 83 1.46 -8.93 -7.38
CA THR A 83 0.65 -9.91 -8.12
C THR A 83 1.53 -10.87 -8.93
N ALA A 84 2.57 -10.36 -9.61
CA ALA A 84 3.50 -11.17 -10.38
C ALA A 84 4.43 -12.02 -9.49
N GLN A 85 4.73 -11.54 -8.28
CA GLN A 85 5.68 -12.15 -7.35
C GLN A 85 5.11 -12.22 -5.93
N PRO A 86 4.16 -13.14 -5.65
CA PRO A 86 3.48 -13.21 -4.36
C PRO A 86 4.42 -13.48 -3.16
N GLN A 87 5.62 -14.01 -3.41
CA GLN A 87 6.62 -14.32 -2.40
C GLN A 87 7.63 -13.18 -2.15
N ALA A 88 7.46 -12.02 -2.78
CA ALA A 88 8.31 -10.86 -2.55
C ALA A 88 8.32 -10.49 -1.05
N ARG A 89 9.53 -10.32 -0.49
CA ARG A 89 9.72 -9.95 0.92
C ARG A 89 9.80 -8.45 1.13
N SER A 90 10.22 -7.69 0.10
CA SER A 90 10.29 -6.24 0.17
C SER A 90 9.96 -5.60 -1.18
N VAL A 91 9.38 -4.41 -1.13
CA VAL A 91 9.18 -3.53 -2.27
C VAL A 91 9.86 -2.20 -1.97
N SER A 92 10.73 -1.73 -2.87
CA SER A 92 11.40 -0.45 -2.71
C SER A 92 10.96 0.53 -3.79
N ILE A 93 10.76 1.78 -3.40
CA ILE A 93 10.45 2.89 -4.31
C ILE A 93 11.66 3.81 -4.27
N ALA A 94 12.41 3.87 -5.37
CA ALA A 94 13.58 4.71 -5.46
C ALA A 94 13.22 6.08 -6.07
N LEU A 95 13.59 7.15 -5.37
CA LEU A 95 13.35 8.52 -5.80
C LEU A 95 14.61 9.02 -6.49
N THR A 96 14.49 9.36 -7.77
CA THR A 96 15.57 9.99 -8.53
C THR A 96 15.54 11.50 -8.30
N PRO A 97 16.70 12.18 -8.20
CA PRO A 97 16.80 13.63 -8.06
C PRO A 97 16.07 14.42 -9.17
N ASP A 98 16.07 13.90 -10.39
CA ASP A 98 15.43 14.54 -11.57
C ASP A 98 13.90 14.36 -11.62
N GLY A 99 13.29 13.76 -10.60
CA GLY A 99 11.85 13.47 -10.56
C GLY A 99 11.37 12.33 -11.49
N GLY A 100 12.26 11.71 -12.27
CA GLY A 100 12.00 10.54 -13.13
C GLY A 100 12.08 9.19 -12.40
N LYS A 101 10.97 8.71 -11.83
CA LYS A 101 11.03 7.73 -10.72
C LYS A 101 10.93 6.28 -11.18
N ARG A 102 11.77 5.40 -10.59
CA ARG A 102 11.76 3.94 -10.81
C ARG A 102 11.31 3.23 -9.53
N VAL A 103 10.25 2.43 -9.63
CA VAL A 103 9.91 1.45 -8.58
C VAL A 103 10.86 0.26 -8.78
N VAL A 104 11.66 -0.07 -7.76
CA VAL A 104 12.64 -1.15 -7.82
C VAL A 104 12.28 -2.17 -6.76
N VAL A 105 11.80 -3.33 -7.19
CA VAL A 105 11.48 -4.43 -6.27
C VAL A 105 12.74 -5.27 -6.07
N GLU A 106 13.23 -5.28 -4.83
CA GLU A 106 14.40 -6.07 -4.45
C GLU A 106 13.92 -7.46 -4.02
N GLN A 107 14.16 -8.46 -4.87
CA GLN A 107 14.13 -9.86 -4.45
C GLN A 107 15.44 -10.14 -3.71
N ALA A 108 15.35 -10.91 -2.62
CA ALA A 108 16.49 -11.22 -1.76
C ALA A 108 17.76 -11.55 -2.57
N SER A 109 18.87 -10.95 -2.14
CA SER A 109 20.28 -11.20 -2.56
C SER A 109 20.72 -10.50 -3.86
N LEU A 110 20.94 -9.18 -3.81
CA LEU A 110 22.09 -8.46 -4.36
C LEU A 110 21.84 -6.95 -4.19
N PRO A 111 22.82 -6.14 -3.72
CA PRO A 111 22.64 -4.69 -3.63
C PRO A 111 22.41 -4.15 -5.05
N SER A 112 21.15 -3.83 -5.35
CA SER A 112 20.74 -3.32 -6.65
C SER A 112 21.17 -1.87 -6.80
N ALA A 113 21.39 -1.43 -8.04
CA ALA A 113 21.73 -0.04 -8.39
C ALA A 113 20.76 1.03 -7.81
N ALA A 114 19.61 0.62 -7.25
CA ALA A 114 18.74 1.47 -6.42
C ALA A 114 19.40 1.97 -5.12
N ALA A 115 20.39 1.27 -4.58
CA ALA A 115 21.19 1.72 -3.44
C ALA A 115 22.05 2.95 -3.77
N MET A 116 22.21 3.30 -5.06
CA MET A 116 22.89 4.53 -5.51
C MET A 116 21.94 5.72 -5.70
N LEU A 117 20.65 5.57 -5.41
CA LEU A 117 19.67 6.67 -5.46
C LEU A 117 19.53 7.30 -4.08
N ALA A 118 19.65 8.62 -4.02
CA ALA A 118 19.84 9.40 -2.78
C ALA A 118 18.68 9.29 -1.78
N GLU A 119 17.49 8.85 -2.20
CA GLU A 119 16.35 8.60 -1.32
C GLU A 119 15.58 7.34 -1.76
N GLN A 120 15.57 6.30 -0.92
CA GLN A 120 14.83 5.06 -1.13
C GLN A 120 13.81 4.88 -0.01
N ILE A 121 12.56 4.57 -0.37
CA ILE A 121 11.54 4.15 0.59
C ILE A 121 11.36 2.64 0.42
N GLN A 122 11.78 1.87 1.42
CA GLN A 122 11.63 0.42 1.44
C GLN A 122 10.44 0.01 2.31
N PHE A 123 9.63 -0.91 1.79
CA PHE A 123 8.53 -1.55 2.49
C PHE A 123 8.86 -3.03 2.69
N ASP A 124 8.97 -3.46 3.95
CA ASP A 124 9.09 -4.88 4.30
C ASP A 124 7.70 -5.53 4.26
N ILE A 125 7.43 -6.27 3.18
CA ILE A 125 6.16 -6.94 2.94
C ILE A 125 5.97 -8.10 3.92
N GLY A 126 7.06 -8.76 4.34
CA GLY A 126 7.01 -9.79 5.38
C GLY A 126 6.52 -9.23 6.70
N ALA A 127 7.08 -8.09 7.13
CA ALA A 127 6.66 -7.40 8.34
C ALA A 127 5.22 -6.87 8.24
N ILE A 128 4.82 -6.31 7.08
CA ILE A 128 3.44 -5.82 6.88
C ILE A 128 2.44 -6.98 6.93
N ARG A 129 2.76 -8.13 6.35
CA ARG A 129 1.93 -9.35 6.41
C ARG A 129 1.81 -9.92 7.82
N GLN A 130 2.88 -9.85 8.60
CA GLN A 130 2.92 -10.36 9.97
C GLN A 130 2.34 -9.38 11.00
N SER A 131 2.15 -8.11 10.63
CA SER A 131 1.57 -7.09 11.51
C SER A 131 0.10 -7.41 11.79
N PRO A 132 -0.23 -8.01 12.95
CA PRO A 132 -1.61 -8.33 13.26
C PRO A 132 -2.24 -7.04 13.78
N LYS A 133 -3.15 -6.42 13.02
CA LYS A 133 -4.15 -5.49 13.56
C LYS A 133 -3.61 -4.49 14.61
N GLN A 134 -2.61 -3.66 14.30
CA GLN A 134 -2.26 -2.56 15.20
C GLN A 134 -3.02 -1.29 14.80
N GLN A 135 -4.32 -1.29 15.15
CA GLN A 135 -5.06 -0.16 15.73
C GLN A 135 -6.55 -0.53 15.84
N SER A 136 -6.84 -1.53 16.67
CA SER A 136 -8.05 -1.48 17.48
C SER A 136 -7.75 -0.51 18.63
N VAL A 137 -8.37 0.67 18.59
CA VAL A 137 -8.73 1.46 19.78
C VAL A 137 -7.58 1.68 20.79
N GLN A 138 -6.73 2.70 20.55
CA GLN A 138 -6.17 3.44 21.67
C GLN A 138 -7.23 4.46 22.11
N GLY A 139 -8.22 3.97 22.85
CA GLY A 139 -9.01 4.79 23.74
C GLY A 139 -8.07 5.35 24.79
N SER A 140 -7.68 6.61 24.60
CA SER A 140 -7.08 7.43 25.64
C SER A 140 -8.12 7.59 26.75
N ALA A 141 -8.05 6.77 27.78
CA ALA A 141 -8.61 7.09 29.09
C ALA A 141 -7.43 7.50 29.97
N ALA A 142 -7.09 8.78 29.87
CA ALA A 142 -6.28 9.45 30.86
C ALA A 142 -6.97 9.34 32.22
N ALA A 143 -6.24 8.81 33.20
CA ALA A 143 -6.53 9.08 34.60
C ALA A 143 -6.41 10.59 34.85
N PRO A 144 -7.26 11.14 35.71
CA PRO A 144 -6.71 12.02 36.72
C PRO A 144 -7.27 11.74 38.13
N ALA A 145 -6.32 11.82 39.07
CA ALA A 145 -6.39 12.25 40.47
C ALA A 145 -7.51 11.69 41.37
#